data_AF-A0A969M6Z7-F1
#
_entry.id   AF-A0A969M6Z7-F1
#
_cell.length_a   1.000
_cell.length_b   1.000
_cell.length_c   1.000
_cell.angle_alpha   90.00
_cell.angle_beta   90.00
_cell.angle_gamma   90.00
#
_symmetry.space_group_name_H-M   'P 1'
#
loop_
_entity.id
_entity.type
_entity.pdbx_description
1 polymer ?
#
loop_
_entity_poly.entity_id
_entity_poly.type
_entity_poly.pdbx_seq_one_letter_code
_entity_poly.pdbx_strand_id
1 'polypeptide(L)'
;MKRDLLRLVLIVSLCAATQSVGQTTFDGPTVETPELRIELRPVAEDRFTINITDKVTGLQIGHEFEGEGANDPEPFLLVRSQYCDTPVILLTVKFPWRHALPQYLRLLETYAFRESDLEFIDAAFGPLTDIALADNTAYELSDLDMLPTIRVRCLAGGDEKPFEFVEEKTR
;
A
#
# COMPACT_ATOMS: atom_id res chain seq x y z
N MET A 1 53.10 -14.09 22.62
CA MET A 1 52.70 -14.27 21.21
C MET A 1 51.28 -14.82 21.23
N LYS A 2 50.27 -14.00 20.91
CA LYS A 2 49.55 -13.97 19.61
C LYS A 2 48.90 -15.33 19.32
N ARG A 3 47.58 -15.51 19.17
CA ARG A 3 46.46 -14.60 18.89
C ARG A 3 45.16 -15.29 19.31
N ASP A 4 44.25 -14.48 19.84
CA ASP A 4 42.82 -14.73 19.99
C ASP A 4 42.18 -15.29 18.72
N LEU A 5 41.36 -16.33 18.87
CA LEU A 5 40.32 -16.66 17.90
C LEU A 5 38.97 -16.49 18.59
N LEU A 6 38.50 -15.24 18.60
CA LEU A 6 37.10 -14.91 18.82
C LEU A 6 36.28 -15.61 17.73
N ARG A 7 35.48 -16.60 18.10
CA ARG A 7 34.39 -17.11 17.25
C ARG A 7 33.30 -16.04 17.20
N LEU A 8 33.29 -15.23 16.14
CA LEU A 8 32.10 -14.48 15.74
C LEU A 8 31.03 -15.49 15.31
N VAL A 9 29.99 -15.65 16.12
CA VAL A 9 28.73 -16.26 15.69
C VAL A 9 27.91 -15.13 15.10
N LEU A 10 27.92 -15.02 13.78
CA LEU A 10 27.02 -14.14 13.04
C LEU A 10 25.63 -14.81 13.07
N ILE A 11 24.75 -14.38 13.97
CA ILE A 11 23.35 -14.76 13.93
C ILE A 11 22.72 -13.93 12.82
N VAL A 12 22.61 -14.51 11.63
CA VAL A 12 21.79 -13.96 10.55
C VAL A 12 20.35 -14.10 11.02
N SER A 13 19.80 -13.02 11.59
CA SER A 13 18.37 -12.92 11.87
C SER A 13 17.66 -12.79 10.53
N LEU A 14 17.31 -13.93 9.92
CA LEU A 14 16.26 -13.94 8.91
C LEU A 14 14.99 -13.47 9.62
N CYS A 15 14.59 -12.22 9.37
CA CYS A 15 13.24 -11.78 9.64
C CYS A 15 12.31 -12.66 8.79
N ALA A 16 11.90 -13.78 9.35
CA ALA A 16 10.67 -14.42 8.91
C ALA A 16 9.59 -13.36 9.14
N ALA A 17 9.05 -12.82 8.05
CA ALA A 17 7.83 -12.06 8.09
C ALA A 17 6.77 -12.97 8.71
N THR A 18 6.61 -12.91 10.03
CA THR A 18 5.44 -13.45 10.72
C THR A 18 4.27 -12.66 10.19
N GLN A 19 3.64 -13.18 9.14
CA GLN A 19 2.27 -12.85 8.81
C GLN A 19 1.46 -13.22 10.06
N SER A 20 1.20 -12.25 10.95
CA SER A 20 0.13 -12.42 11.91
C SER A 20 -1.12 -12.60 11.05
N VAL A 21 -1.64 -13.83 11.01
CA VAL A 21 -2.89 -14.12 10.31
C VAL A 21 -4.02 -13.60 11.19
N GLY A 22 -4.10 -12.28 11.30
CA GLY A 22 -5.28 -11.60 11.79
C GLY A 22 -6.39 -11.77 10.77
N GLN A 23 -7.60 -12.03 11.25
CA GLN A 23 -8.76 -11.98 10.36
C GLN A 23 -9.00 -10.51 9.98
N THR A 24 -9.01 -10.23 8.68
CA THR A 24 -9.41 -8.93 8.14
C THR A 24 -10.92 -8.94 7.91
N THR A 25 -11.63 -7.97 8.49
CA THR A 25 -13.07 -7.79 8.30
C THR A 25 -13.36 -6.50 7.54
N PHE A 26 -14.17 -6.58 6.49
CA PHE A 26 -14.66 -5.43 5.74
C PHE A 26 -16.14 -5.24 6.09
N ASP A 27 -16.49 -4.09 6.67
CA ASP A 27 -17.86 -3.74 7.06
C ASP A 27 -18.19 -2.30 6.65
N GLY A 28 -18.96 -2.18 5.57
CA GLY A 28 -19.26 -0.90 4.93
C GLY A 28 -17.97 -0.10 4.65
N PRO A 29 -17.83 1.14 5.18
CA PRO A 29 -16.65 1.96 4.95
C PRO A 29 -15.47 1.63 5.87
N THR A 30 -15.53 0.54 6.64
CA THR A 30 -14.50 0.18 7.63
C THR A 30 -13.81 -1.12 7.26
N VAL A 31 -12.49 -1.18 7.45
CA VAL A 31 -11.74 -2.44 7.49
C VAL A 31 -11.00 -2.54 8.82
N GLU A 32 -11.06 -3.71 9.44
CA GLU A 32 -10.46 -3.97 10.75
C GLU A 32 -9.62 -5.26 10.75
N THR A 33 -8.47 -5.19 11.42
CA THR A 33 -7.54 -6.29 11.71
C THR A 33 -7.24 -6.27 13.20
N PRO A 34 -6.49 -7.21 13.80
CA PRO A 34 -6.12 -7.13 15.21
C PRO A 34 -5.34 -5.86 15.59
N GLU A 35 -4.49 -5.34 14.69
CA GLU A 35 -3.62 -4.20 14.99
C GLU A 35 -4.10 -2.88 14.37
N LEU A 36 -4.91 -2.91 13.32
CA LEU A 36 -5.35 -1.71 12.59
C LEU A 36 -6.87 -1.61 12.49
N ARG A 37 -7.39 -0.39 12.53
CA ARG A 37 -8.72 -0.04 12.04
C ARG A 37 -8.58 1.09 11.02
N ILE A 38 -9.22 0.93 9.87
CA ILE A 38 -9.27 1.96 8.82
C ILE A 38 -10.72 2.28 8.53
N GLU A 39 -11.06 3.56 8.44
CA GLU A 39 -12.41 4.05 8.20
C GLU A 39 -12.44 5.14 7.13
N LEU A 40 -13.26 4.93 6.11
CA LEU A 40 -13.44 5.86 5.00
C LEU A 40 -14.65 6.76 5.28
N ARG A 41 -14.51 8.07 5.17
CA ARG A 41 -15.61 9.02 5.45
C ARG A 41 -15.74 10.08 4.37
N PRO A 42 -16.95 10.38 3.87
CA PRO A 42 -17.17 11.49 2.95
C PRO A 42 -16.90 12.83 3.67
N VAL A 43 -16.31 13.78 2.95
CA VAL A 43 -16.05 15.14 3.44
C VAL A 43 -16.77 16.21 2.60
N ALA A 44 -16.74 16.07 1.29
CA ALA A 44 -17.40 16.97 0.33
C ALA A 44 -18.13 16.15 -0.75
N GLU A 45 -18.63 16.78 -1.80
CA GLU A 45 -19.34 16.08 -2.90
C GLU A 45 -18.43 15.06 -3.63
N ASP A 46 -17.14 15.37 -3.72
CA ASP A 46 -16.12 14.64 -4.46
C ASP A 46 -14.85 14.43 -3.63
N ARG A 47 -14.93 14.45 -2.30
CA ARG A 47 -13.76 14.22 -1.43
C ARG A 47 -14.11 13.34 -0.24
N PHE A 48 -13.14 12.56 0.19
CA PHE A 48 -13.27 11.64 1.30
C PHE A 48 -11.99 11.63 2.15
N THR A 49 -12.06 11.01 3.32
CA THR A 49 -10.91 10.77 4.19
C THR A 49 -10.68 9.30 4.41
N ILE A 50 -9.41 8.92 4.53
CA ILE A 50 -8.98 7.62 5.04
C ILE A 50 -8.44 7.88 6.45
N ASN A 51 -9.18 7.43 7.46
CA ASN A 51 -8.77 7.51 8.86
C ASN A 51 -8.16 6.18 9.28
N ILE A 52 -6.91 6.18 9.70
CA ILE A 52 -6.17 4.99 10.11
C ILE A 52 -5.90 5.10 11.61
N THR A 53 -6.21 4.04 12.34
CA THR A 53 -5.92 3.89 13.76
C THR A 53 -5.06 2.65 13.97
N ASP A 54 -3.85 2.85 14.50
CA ASP A 54 -3.03 1.80 15.06
C ASP A 54 -3.52 1.50 16.49
N LYS A 55 -4.07 0.30 16.67
CA LYS A 55 -4.64 -0.17 17.93
C LYS A 55 -3.58 -0.59 18.95
N VAL A 56 -2.33 -0.79 18.51
CA VAL A 56 -1.20 -1.15 19.38
C VAL A 56 -0.65 0.10 20.05
N THR A 57 -0.41 1.16 19.27
CA THR A 57 0.16 2.42 19.78
C THR A 57 -0.90 3.44 20.20
N GLY A 58 -2.12 3.30 19.70
CA GLY A 58 -3.20 4.29 19.84
C GLY A 58 -3.06 5.49 18.89
N LEU A 59 -2.09 5.46 17.96
CA LEU A 59 -1.91 6.51 16.97
C LEU A 59 -3.10 6.53 16.00
N GLN A 60 -3.60 7.73 15.71
CA GLN A 60 -4.69 7.95 14.77
C GLN A 60 -4.36 9.12 13.84
N ILE A 61 -4.47 8.88 12.53
CA ILE A 61 -4.22 9.89 11.48
C ILE A 61 -5.34 9.81 10.43
N GLY A 62 -5.73 10.97 9.90
CA GLY A 62 -6.67 11.09 8.80
C GLY A 62 -6.03 11.83 7.62
N HIS A 63 -6.19 11.26 6.42
CA HIS A 63 -5.73 11.84 5.17
C HIS A 63 -6.93 12.12 4.27
N GLU A 64 -7.03 13.33 3.71
CA GLU A 64 -8.10 13.73 2.79
C GLU A 64 -7.66 13.55 1.33
N PHE A 65 -8.54 13.00 0.50
CA PHE A 65 -8.30 12.71 -0.91
C PHE A 65 -9.44 13.23 -1.79
N GLU A 66 -9.09 13.61 -3.01
CA GLU A 66 -10.06 13.77 -4.08
C GLU A 66 -10.67 12.40 -4.42
N GLY A 67 -11.96 12.40 -4.64
CA GLY A 67 -12.73 11.26 -5.06
C GLY A 67 -12.99 11.32 -6.55
N GLU A 68 -13.10 10.14 -7.16
CA GLU A 68 -13.28 9.99 -8.60
C GLU A 68 -14.72 10.27 -9.05
N GLY A 69 -15.18 11.50 -8.79
CA GLY A 69 -16.58 11.91 -8.94
C GLY A 69 -17.52 11.30 -7.89
N ALA A 70 -16.96 10.74 -6.81
CA ALA A 70 -17.68 10.11 -5.72
C ALA A 70 -16.91 10.25 -4.39
N ASN A 71 -17.62 10.43 -3.29
CA ASN A 71 -17.06 10.65 -1.95
C ASN A 71 -17.23 9.44 -1.01
N ASP A 72 -17.75 8.33 -1.53
CA ASP A 72 -18.17 7.14 -0.78
C ASP A 72 -17.47 5.86 -1.26
N PRO A 73 -16.13 5.83 -1.37
CA PRO A 73 -15.42 4.57 -1.62
C PRO A 73 -15.57 3.58 -0.46
N GLU A 74 -15.46 2.30 -0.79
CA GLU A 74 -15.45 1.20 0.19
C GLU A 74 -14.08 0.51 0.17
N PRO A 75 -13.54 0.08 1.33
CA PRO A 75 -12.32 -0.71 1.36
C PRO A 75 -12.55 -2.07 0.66
N PHE A 76 -11.60 -2.46 -0.19
CA PHE A 76 -11.68 -3.67 -1.02
C PHE A 76 -10.60 -4.70 -0.66
N LEU A 77 -9.36 -4.26 -0.48
CA LEU A 77 -8.24 -5.12 -0.12
C LEU A 77 -7.25 -4.37 0.76
N LEU A 78 -6.71 -5.05 1.77
CA LEU A 78 -5.72 -4.52 2.70
C LEU A 78 -4.55 -5.50 2.78
N VAL A 79 -3.34 -5.04 2.48
CA VAL A 79 -2.12 -5.85 2.52
C VAL A 79 -1.02 -5.07 3.22
N ARG A 80 -0.32 -5.73 4.15
CA ARG A 80 0.98 -5.26 4.64
C ARG A 80 2.08 -5.80 3.74
N SER A 81 3.01 -4.95 3.32
CA SER A 81 4.13 -5.31 2.46
C SER A 81 5.39 -4.55 2.88
N GLN A 82 6.48 -4.75 2.14
CA GLN A 82 7.71 -4.00 2.30
C GLN A 82 8.22 -3.56 0.93
N TYR A 83 8.32 -2.25 0.72
CA TYR A 83 8.86 -1.66 -0.50
C TYR A 83 10.02 -0.74 -0.17
N CYS A 84 11.14 -0.91 -0.88
CA CYS A 84 12.34 -0.07 -0.73
C CYS A 84 12.77 0.02 0.75
N ASP A 85 12.88 -1.14 1.40
CA ASP A 85 13.18 -1.32 2.83
C ASP A 85 12.20 -0.68 3.82
N THR A 86 11.08 -0.13 3.34
CA THR A 86 10.04 0.51 4.17
C THR A 86 8.81 -0.40 4.31
N PRO A 87 8.42 -0.77 5.55
CA PRO A 87 7.13 -1.43 5.81
C PRO A 87 5.96 -0.52 5.45
N VAL A 88 5.02 -1.05 4.67
CA VAL A 88 3.88 -0.30 4.15
C VAL A 88 2.57 -1.02 4.33
N ILE A 89 1.53 -0.22 4.56
CA ILE A 89 0.13 -0.62 4.52
C ILE A 89 -0.41 -0.19 3.15
N LEU A 90 -0.89 -1.14 2.37
CA LEU A 90 -1.51 -0.92 1.08
C LEU A 90 -3.01 -1.16 1.21
N LEU A 91 -3.79 -0.12 0.93
CA LEU A 91 -5.25 -0.16 0.95
C LEU A 91 -5.80 0.08 -0.46
N THR A 92 -6.35 -0.95 -1.07
CA THR A 92 -7.19 -0.78 -2.26
C THR A 92 -8.61 -0.43 -1.82
N VAL A 93 -9.13 0.67 -2.36
CA VAL A 93 -10.52 1.07 -2.24
C VAL A 93 -11.25 0.85 -3.56
N LYS A 94 -12.57 0.73 -3.48
CA LYS A 94 -13.44 0.56 -4.62
C LYS A 94 -14.50 1.65 -4.61
N PHE A 95 -14.59 2.38 -5.70
CA PHE A 95 -15.66 3.33 -5.91
C PHE A 95 -16.93 2.61 -6.41
N PRO A 96 -18.12 3.03 -5.95
CA PRO A 96 -19.36 2.44 -6.41
C PRO A 96 -19.58 2.75 -7.89
N TRP A 97 -20.12 1.78 -8.62
CA TRP A 97 -20.48 1.99 -10.03
C TRP A 97 -21.64 2.98 -10.12
N ARG A 98 -21.45 4.07 -10.88
CA ARG A 98 -22.49 5.08 -11.11
C ARG A 98 -22.88 5.08 -12.58
N HIS A 99 -24.16 4.82 -12.85
CA HIS A 99 -24.74 4.87 -14.20
C HIS A 99 -24.48 6.21 -14.92
N ALA A 100 -24.32 7.31 -14.16
CA ALA A 100 -24.02 8.64 -14.69
C ALA A 100 -22.56 8.82 -15.13
N LEU A 101 -21.67 7.89 -14.79
CA LEU A 101 -20.24 7.90 -15.12
C LEU A 101 -19.83 6.57 -15.80
N PRO A 102 -20.45 6.21 -16.94
CA PRO A 102 -20.30 4.90 -17.56
C PRO A 102 -18.89 4.63 -18.11
N GLN A 103 -18.05 5.66 -18.26
CA GLN A 103 -16.65 5.51 -18.66
C GLN A 103 -15.76 4.88 -17.56
N TYR A 104 -16.25 4.78 -16.32
CA TYR A 104 -15.49 4.25 -15.18
C TYR A 104 -16.16 2.96 -14.65
N LEU A 105 -15.95 1.85 -15.35
CA LEU A 105 -16.69 0.59 -15.16
C LEU A 105 -16.44 -0.14 -13.83
N ARG A 106 -15.45 0.29 -13.02
CA ARG A 106 -15.21 0.04 -11.59
C ARG A 106 -13.84 0.63 -11.30
N LEU A 107 -13.78 1.78 -10.63
CA LEU A 107 -12.50 2.39 -10.30
C LEU A 107 -12.00 1.79 -9.00
N LEU A 108 -10.83 1.16 -9.08
CA LEU A 108 -10.05 0.73 -7.93
C LEU A 108 -8.86 1.67 -7.83
N GLU A 109 -8.56 2.09 -6.62
CA GLU A 109 -7.38 2.90 -6.33
C GLU A 109 -6.68 2.33 -5.12
N THR A 110 -5.37 2.24 -5.18
CA THR A 110 -4.56 1.71 -4.09
C THR A 110 -3.73 2.82 -3.47
N TYR A 111 -3.92 3.05 -2.17
CA TYR A 111 -3.18 4.00 -1.37
C TYR A 111 -2.11 3.28 -0.55
N ALA A 112 -0.91 3.85 -0.55
CA ALA A 112 0.19 3.39 0.28
C ALA A 112 0.42 4.31 1.47
N PHE A 113 0.50 3.72 2.66
CA PHE A 113 0.83 4.39 3.90
C PHE A 113 2.05 3.75 4.54
N ARG A 114 2.91 4.55 5.17
CA ARG A 114 4.03 4.05 5.95
C ARG A 114 3.53 3.48 7.26
N GLU A 115 3.99 2.28 7.63
CA GLU A 115 3.46 1.62 8.82
C GLU A 115 3.89 2.29 10.14
N SER A 116 5.05 2.96 10.17
CA SER A 116 5.62 3.53 11.40
C SER A 116 4.88 4.76 11.94
N ASP A 117 4.36 5.59 11.05
CA ASP A 117 3.73 6.86 11.36
C ASP A 117 2.39 7.05 10.65
N LEU A 118 1.93 6.07 9.87
CA LEU A 118 0.67 6.11 9.09
C LEU A 118 0.64 7.21 8.02
N GLU A 119 1.80 7.76 7.66
CA GLU A 119 1.88 8.85 6.68
C GLU A 119 1.61 8.33 5.25
N PHE A 120 0.88 9.12 4.47
CA PHE A 120 0.62 8.82 3.06
C PHE A 120 1.92 8.90 2.24
N ILE A 121 2.15 7.90 1.38
CA ILE A 121 3.34 7.82 0.51
C ILE A 121 2.96 8.14 -0.93
N ASP A 122 2.04 7.36 -1.51
CA ASP A 122 1.60 7.50 -2.89
C ASP A 122 0.30 6.74 -3.17
N ALA A 123 -0.33 7.01 -4.31
CA ALA A 123 -1.53 6.32 -4.79
C ALA A 123 -1.39 5.92 -6.27
N ALA A 124 -2.10 4.86 -6.67
CA ALA A 124 -2.13 4.38 -8.05
C ALA A 124 -3.51 3.87 -8.46
N PHE A 125 -3.87 4.07 -9.73
CA PHE A 125 -5.10 3.56 -10.29
C PHE A 125 -4.97 2.07 -10.59
N GLY A 126 -5.74 1.26 -9.87
CA GLY A 126 -5.77 -0.19 -10.02
C GLY A 126 -5.75 -0.93 -8.69
N PRO A 127 -6.11 -2.22 -8.72
CA PRO A 127 -5.97 -3.09 -7.57
C PRO A 127 -4.51 -3.36 -7.23
N LEU A 128 -4.28 -3.76 -5.98
CA LEU A 128 -3.02 -4.31 -5.49
C LEU A 128 -2.42 -5.43 -6.36
N THR A 129 -3.23 -6.22 -7.07
CA THR A 129 -2.76 -7.28 -7.98
C THR A 129 -1.97 -6.74 -9.16
N ASP A 130 -2.17 -5.47 -9.49
CA ASP A 130 -1.55 -4.80 -10.62
C ASP A 130 -0.27 -4.06 -10.19
N ILE A 131 0.14 -4.18 -8.92
CA ILE A 131 1.33 -3.54 -8.34
C ILE A 131 2.44 -4.56 -8.08
N ALA A 132 3.66 -4.27 -8.57
CA ALA A 132 4.86 -5.00 -8.18
C ALA A 132 6.08 -4.09 -8.01
N LEU A 133 7.04 -4.51 -7.19
CA LEU A 133 8.34 -3.84 -7.11
C LEU A 133 9.02 -3.87 -8.47
N ALA A 134 9.55 -2.72 -8.92
CA ALA A 134 10.42 -2.69 -10.10
C ALA A 134 11.75 -3.37 -9.73
N ASP A 135 11.78 -4.70 -9.83
CA ASP A 135 13.04 -5.43 -9.75
C ASP A 135 13.84 -5.09 -11.03
N ASN A 136 14.88 -4.27 -10.92
CA ASN A 136 15.70 -3.81 -12.04
C ASN A 136 16.58 -4.93 -12.64
N THR A 137 16.31 -6.19 -12.31
CA THR A 137 16.84 -7.32 -13.07
C THR A 137 16.20 -7.29 -14.46
N ALA A 138 17.04 -7.27 -15.50
CA ALA A 138 16.61 -7.05 -16.88
C ALA A 138 15.61 -8.11 -17.32
N TYR A 139 14.31 -7.81 -17.20
CA TYR A 139 13.24 -8.60 -17.77
C TYR A 139 13.43 -8.68 -19.28
N GLU A 140 13.24 -9.87 -19.85
CA GLU A 140 13.13 -9.96 -21.30
C GLU A 140 11.85 -9.25 -21.75
N LEU A 141 11.84 -8.74 -22.98
CA LEU A 141 10.68 -8.03 -23.56
C LEU A 141 9.37 -8.84 -23.46
N SER A 142 9.45 -10.17 -23.51
CA SER A 142 8.30 -11.07 -23.36
C SER A 142 7.79 -11.18 -21.93
N ASP A 143 8.64 -10.93 -20.94
CA ASP A 143 8.27 -10.97 -19.52
C ASP A 143 7.59 -9.66 -19.10
N LEU A 144 7.94 -8.54 -19.74
CA LEU A 144 7.34 -7.23 -19.49
C LEU A 144 5.81 -7.24 -19.65
N ASP A 145 5.28 -7.98 -20.63
CA ASP A 145 3.84 -8.11 -20.88
C ASP A 145 3.11 -8.93 -19.78
N MET A 146 3.85 -9.75 -19.03
CA MET A 146 3.30 -10.57 -17.94
C MET A 146 3.42 -9.90 -16.57
N LEU A 147 4.16 -8.81 -16.50
CA LEU A 147 4.36 -8.10 -15.26
C LEU A 147 3.17 -7.16 -14.97
N PRO A 148 2.86 -6.89 -13.69
CA PRO A 148 1.79 -5.98 -13.31
C PRO A 148 1.95 -4.57 -13.92
N THR A 149 0.87 -3.87 -14.26
CA THR A 149 0.96 -2.58 -14.99
C THR A 149 1.49 -1.42 -14.15
N ILE A 150 1.41 -1.54 -12.82
CA ILE A 150 1.90 -0.56 -11.86
C ILE A 150 3.20 -1.08 -11.26
N ARG A 151 4.24 -0.26 -11.34
CA ARG A 151 5.58 -0.53 -10.82
C ARG A 151 5.86 0.33 -9.60
N VAL A 152 6.65 -0.19 -8.66
CA VAL A 152 7.19 0.61 -7.56
C VAL A 152 8.62 1.02 -7.87
N ARG A 153 8.89 2.32 -7.93
CA ARG A 153 10.23 2.88 -8.12
C ARG A 153 10.77 3.39 -6.79
N CYS A 154 11.86 2.79 -6.32
CA CYS A 154 12.56 3.28 -5.13
C CYS A 154 13.21 4.64 -5.39
N LEU A 155 12.99 5.58 -4.49
CA LEU A 155 13.57 6.91 -4.55
C LEU A 155 14.81 6.96 -3.66
N ALA A 156 15.82 7.72 -4.08
CA ALA A 156 17.01 7.98 -3.26
C ALA A 156 16.71 8.90 -2.04
N GLY A 157 15.45 9.35 -1.90
CA GLY A 157 15.01 10.40 -1.00
C GLY A 157 14.38 9.91 0.31
N GLY A 158 15.17 9.19 1.12
CA GLY A 158 15.00 9.07 2.58
C GLY A 158 13.60 8.73 3.15
N ASP A 159 13.46 8.94 4.45
CA ASP A 159 12.29 8.54 5.24
C ASP A 159 10.99 9.20 4.78
N GLU A 160 11.00 10.36 4.09
CA GLU A 160 9.78 11.12 3.77
C GLU A 160 8.94 10.53 2.62
N LYS A 161 9.57 10.09 1.52
CA LYS A 161 8.88 9.41 0.41
C LYS A 161 9.80 8.32 -0.18
N PRO A 162 9.74 7.09 0.34
CA PRO A 162 10.71 6.03 0.00
C PRO A 162 10.54 5.50 -1.43
N PHE A 163 9.34 5.61 -2.00
CA PHE A 163 9.05 5.18 -3.36
C PHE A 163 7.91 5.98 -3.97
N GLU A 164 7.70 5.76 -5.27
CA GLU A 164 6.49 6.17 -5.98
C GLU A 164 5.95 5.01 -6.83
N PHE A 165 4.66 5.08 -7.15
CA PHE A 165 4.07 4.22 -8.16
C PHE A 165 4.32 4.79 -9.57
N VAL A 166 4.61 3.92 -10.52
CA VAL A 166 4.85 4.26 -11.93
C VAL A 166 3.97 3.38 -12.80
N GLU A 167 3.05 4.01 -13.53
CA GLU A 167 2.22 3.33 -14.52
C GLU A 167 2.96 3.23 -15.85
N GLU A 168 3.22 2.00 -16.30
CA GLU A 168 3.79 1.79 -17.62
C GLU A 168 2.69 1.88 -18.66
N LYS A 169 2.65 2.98 -19.43
CA LYS A 169 1.74 3.08 -20.58
C LYS A 169 2.19 2.05 -21.61
N THR A 170 1.45 0.95 -21.75
CA THR A 170 1.52 0.09 -22.93
C THR A 170 1.38 0.97 -24.18
N ARG A 171 2.48 1.06 -24.94
CA ARG A 171 2.57 1.83 -26.19
C ARG A 171 1.87 1.12 -27.33
#